data_AF-A0A7S7M956-F1
#
_entry.id   AF-A0A7S7M956-F1
#
_cell.length_a   1.000
_cell.length_b   1.000
_cell.length_c   1.000
_cell.angle_alpha   90.00
_cell.angle_beta   90.00
_cell.angle_gamma   90.00
#
_symmetry.space_group_name_H-M   'P 1'
#
loop_
_entity.id
_entity.type
_entity.pdbx_description
1 polymer ?
#
loop_
_entity_poly.entity_id
_entity_poly.type
_entity_poly.pdbx_seq_one_letter_code
_entity_poly.pdbx_strand_id
1 'polypeptide(L)'
;MANTPRAKSKVAAAKKPPKAGAGAKAKDPGTLSRTQKVIVIVFVVIFAFSTLAGALASVSQSQESSASSSSTSTQDADASQVDAVDEKYQSIVSDLEAKLADDPADEASLLALGRYYFAWGANVSSVATTDDETQHANDLLGKSIGYDDQYLAQVDSDSGAVRVNRALAQYYEGDPTSAVTALEELTRSSPDYALAWANLGMLYESQGTSTQAAAAYQKAVEYDPDDEYGAKSYGEDRLSALEASASSASSSSDSSSSTSTTSSTSATGSGAAGLSSDLSNLSGTGL
;
A
#
# COMPACT_ATOMS: atom_id res chain seq x y z
N MET A 1 22.28 66.46 -31.43
CA MET A 1 21.95 65.25 -30.65
C MET A 1 21.63 65.71 -29.23
N ALA A 2 20.34 65.84 -28.92
CA ALA A 2 19.84 66.48 -27.70
C ALA A 2 19.57 65.47 -26.58
N ASN A 3 19.68 65.98 -25.35
CA ASN A 3 19.75 65.33 -24.06
C ASN A 3 18.36 65.17 -23.39
N THR A 4 18.29 64.27 -22.39
CA THR A 4 17.37 64.19 -21.22
C THR A 4 15.93 63.63 -21.44
N PRO A 5 15.25 63.07 -20.40
CA PRO A 5 15.67 62.04 -19.42
C PRO A 5 14.61 60.97 -19.01
N ARG A 6 15.12 59.86 -18.47
CA ARG A 6 14.68 58.98 -17.36
C ARG A 6 13.30 59.24 -16.69
N ALA A 7 12.40 58.26 -16.77
CA ALA A 7 11.22 58.11 -15.90
C ALA A 7 11.33 56.86 -15.00
N LYS A 8 10.92 57.01 -13.75
CA LYS A 8 11.12 56.10 -12.61
C LYS A 8 10.06 54.99 -12.60
N SER A 9 10.50 53.73 -12.46
CA SER A 9 9.61 52.59 -12.21
C SER A 9 9.10 52.60 -10.76
N LYS A 10 7.78 52.49 -10.60
CA LYS A 10 7.05 52.49 -9.33
C LYS A 10 7.12 51.08 -8.74
N VAL A 11 7.80 50.93 -7.61
CA VAL A 11 7.82 49.69 -6.82
C VAL A 11 6.44 49.46 -6.21
N ALA A 12 5.79 48.35 -6.59
CA ALA A 12 4.54 47.90 -6.00
C ALA A 12 4.80 47.26 -4.64
N ALA A 13 4.13 47.76 -3.61
CA ALA A 13 4.19 47.24 -2.25
C ALA A 13 3.48 45.88 -2.17
N ALA A 14 4.21 44.84 -1.79
CA ALA A 14 3.66 43.52 -1.49
C ALA A 14 2.88 43.57 -0.16
N LYS A 15 1.59 43.29 -0.23
CA LYS A 15 0.67 43.23 0.92
C LYS A 15 0.88 41.88 1.62
N LYS A 16 1.32 41.93 2.89
CA LYS A 16 1.53 40.76 3.75
C LYS A 16 0.20 40.05 4.04
N PRO A 17 0.08 38.71 3.91
CA PRO A 17 -1.14 38.00 4.27
C PRO A 17 -1.29 37.87 5.80
N PRO A 18 -2.54 37.75 6.32
CA PRO A 18 -2.82 37.72 7.74
C PRO A 18 -2.38 36.41 8.40
N LYS A 19 -1.88 36.51 9.64
CA LYS A 19 -1.65 35.37 10.54
C LYS A 19 -3.01 34.76 10.91
N ALA A 20 -3.26 33.53 10.47
CA ALA A 20 -4.32 32.68 11.03
C ALA A 20 -3.75 31.87 12.21
N GLY A 21 -4.51 31.86 13.30
CA GLY A 21 -4.14 31.30 14.59
C GLY A 21 -4.20 29.78 14.68
N ALA A 22 -3.71 29.32 15.83
CA ALA A 22 -3.62 27.93 16.25
C ALA A 22 -4.96 27.18 16.29
N GLY A 23 -4.86 25.86 16.10
CA GLY A 23 -5.79 24.91 16.73
C GLY A 23 -6.60 24.02 15.78
N ALA A 24 -5.95 23.05 15.14
CA ALA A 24 -6.54 21.73 14.86
C ALA A 24 -5.38 20.76 14.57
N LYS A 25 -5.17 19.76 15.44
CA LYS A 25 -4.29 18.63 15.12
C LYS A 25 -4.87 17.94 13.89
N ALA A 26 -4.22 18.10 12.74
CA ALA A 26 -4.48 17.28 11.57
C ALA A 26 -4.16 15.82 11.96
N LYS A 27 -5.11 14.93 11.71
CA LYS A 27 -4.89 13.48 11.77
C LYS A 27 -3.97 13.15 10.60
N ASP A 28 -2.80 12.55 10.84
CA ASP A 28 -1.81 12.26 9.79
C ASP A 28 -2.45 11.51 8.60
N PRO A 29 -2.53 12.12 7.40
CA PRO A 29 -3.24 11.55 6.26
C PRO A 29 -2.37 10.56 5.46
N GLY A 30 -1.57 9.72 6.12
CA GLY A 30 -0.60 8.87 5.42
C GLY A 30 -0.18 7.58 6.10
N THR A 31 -0.72 7.22 7.27
CA THR A 31 -0.39 5.95 7.91
C THR A 31 -1.34 4.85 7.49
N LEU A 32 -0.83 3.91 6.69
CA LEU A 32 -1.55 2.69 6.33
C LEU A 32 -1.99 1.93 7.55
N SER A 33 -3.22 1.43 7.51
CA SER A 33 -3.67 0.46 8.50
C SER A 33 -2.80 -0.80 8.42
N ARG A 34 -2.64 -1.49 9.55
CA ARG A 34 -1.85 -2.74 9.64
C ARG A 34 -2.28 -3.77 8.58
N THR A 35 -3.58 -3.84 8.29
CA THR A 35 -4.15 -4.72 7.27
C THR A 35 -3.71 -4.35 5.85
N GLN A 36 -3.65 -3.06 5.52
CA GLN A 36 -3.16 -2.60 4.22
C GLN A 36 -1.67 -2.93 4.06
N LYS A 37 -0.86 -2.73 5.10
CA LYS A 37 0.57 -3.11 5.08
C LYS A 37 0.76 -4.61 4.83
N VAL A 38 -0.03 -5.46 5.50
CA VAL A 38 0.02 -6.92 5.31
C VAL A 38 -0.35 -7.34 3.88
N ILE A 39 -1.38 -6.73 3.28
CA ILE A 39 -1.80 -7.06 1.91
C ILE A 39 -0.72 -6.68 0.88
N VAL A 40 -0.11 -5.49 1.01
CA VAL A 40 0.96 -5.06 0.08
C VAL A 40 2.19 -5.96 0.21
N ILE A 41 2.57 -6.36 1.42
CA ILE A 41 3.73 -7.24 1.64
C ILE A 41 3.51 -8.62 1.04
N VAL A 42 2.30 -9.19 1.19
CA VAL A 42 1.97 -10.50 0.59
C VAL A 42 2.08 -10.45 -0.94
N PHE A 43 1.65 -9.35 -1.57
CA PHE A 43 1.77 -9.17 -3.02
C PHE A 43 3.24 -9.15 -3.48
N VAL A 44 4.11 -8.42 -2.78
CA VAL A 44 5.54 -8.34 -3.16
C VAL A 44 6.31 -9.63 -2.86
N VAL A 45 5.99 -10.33 -1.75
CA VAL A 45 6.62 -11.62 -1.40
C VAL A 45 6.25 -12.72 -2.39
N ILE A 46 4.99 -12.79 -2.86
CA ILE A 46 4.58 -13.76 -3.88
C ILE A 46 5.30 -13.51 -5.22
N PHE A 47 5.54 -12.25 -5.56
CA PHE A 47 6.29 -11.87 -6.76
C PHE A 47 7.79 -12.15 -6.66
N ALA A 48 8.39 -11.90 -5.48
CA ALA A 48 9.80 -12.18 -5.20
C ALA A 48 10.11 -13.69 -5.13
N PHE A 49 9.20 -14.53 -4.62
CA PHE A 49 9.40 -15.97 -4.55
C PHE A 49 9.23 -16.69 -5.90
N SER A 50 8.44 -16.14 -6.84
CA SER A 50 8.18 -16.79 -8.13
C SER A 50 9.38 -16.74 -9.10
N THR A 51 10.35 -15.86 -8.87
CA THR A 51 11.60 -15.80 -9.66
C THR A 51 12.81 -16.43 -8.95
N LEU A 52 12.63 -16.96 -7.73
CA LEU A 52 13.72 -17.45 -6.87
C LEU A 52 13.65 -18.95 -6.56
N ALA A 53 13.02 -19.76 -7.42
CA ALA A 53 13.02 -21.21 -7.27
C ALA A 53 14.35 -21.89 -7.67
N GLY A 54 15.27 -21.17 -8.33
CA GLY A 54 16.48 -21.75 -8.92
C GLY A 54 17.71 -21.88 -8.02
N ALA A 55 17.78 -21.16 -6.89
CA ALA A 55 19.02 -21.04 -6.10
C ALA A 55 19.00 -21.67 -4.70
N LEU A 56 17.85 -22.21 -4.24
CA LEU A 56 17.70 -22.70 -2.86
C LEU A 56 17.60 -24.22 -2.73
N ALA A 57 17.82 -24.99 -3.81
CA ALA A 57 17.71 -26.44 -3.78
C ALA A 57 18.84 -27.17 -3.02
N SER A 58 19.88 -26.48 -2.55
CA SER A 58 21.08 -27.09 -1.95
C SER A 58 21.27 -26.88 -0.44
N VAL A 59 20.36 -26.17 0.24
CA VAL A 59 20.49 -25.88 1.70
C VAL A 59 19.36 -26.48 2.56
N SER A 60 18.39 -27.19 1.98
CA SER A 60 17.20 -27.63 2.74
C SER A 60 17.15 -29.12 3.08
N GLN A 61 18.23 -29.89 2.87
CA GLN A 61 18.25 -31.34 3.09
C GLN A 61 19.20 -31.76 4.22
N SER A 62 19.00 -31.21 5.43
CA SER A 62 19.62 -31.78 6.64
C SER A 62 18.84 -31.57 7.95
N GLN A 63 17.56 -31.20 7.90
CA GLN A 63 16.74 -31.04 9.11
C GLN A 63 15.34 -31.66 8.98
N GLU A 64 15.29 -32.93 8.59
CA GLU A 64 14.13 -33.79 8.87
C GLU A 64 14.63 -35.08 9.48
N SER A 65 14.63 -35.14 10.81
CA SER A 65 14.43 -36.36 11.62
C SER A 65 14.62 -36.03 13.09
N SER A 66 13.51 -35.85 13.81
CA SER A 66 13.19 -36.41 15.13
C SER A 66 12.31 -35.47 15.95
N ALA A 67 10.99 -35.67 15.84
CA ALA A 67 10.07 -35.30 16.89
C ALA A 67 10.37 -36.17 18.12
N SER A 68 10.85 -35.54 19.19
CA SER A 68 10.72 -36.06 20.55
C SER A 68 10.69 -34.89 21.51
N SER A 69 9.61 -34.86 22.29
CA SER A 69 9.38 -33.96 23.40
C SER A 69 10.53 -34.04 24.41
N SER A 70 11.30 -32.98 24.54
CA SER A 70 12.16 -32.73 25.70
C SER A 70 11.96 -31.30 26.17
N SER A 71 11.35 -31.17 27.35
CA SER A 71 11.39 -29.97 28.16
C SER A 71 12.84 -29.70 28.56
N THR A 72 13.50 -28.81 27.83
CA THR A 72 14.80 -28.25 28.19
C THR A 72 14.59 -26.79 28.55
N SER A 73 14.63 -26.52 29.86
CA SER A 73 14.78 -25.19 30.40
C SER A 73 16.23 -24.75 30.25
N THR A 74 16.50 -23.88 29.27
CA THR A 74 17.71 -23.05 29.24
C THR A 74 17.35 -21.74 28.53
N GLN A 75 17.30 -20.67 29.31
CA GLN A 75 17.74 -19.31 28.97
C GLN A 75 17.92 -19.02 27.46
N ASP A 76 16.89 -18.47 26.82
CA ASP A 76 16.95 -17.52 25.69
C ASP A 76 15.51 -16.99 25.51
N ALA A 77 15.10 -16.14 26.45
CA ALA A 77 13.86 -15.41 26.37
C ALA A 77 14.18 -14.02 25.81
N ASP A 78 13.40 -13.60 24.80
CA ASP A 78 13.33 -12.22 24.27
C ASP A 78 14.14 -11.90 22.98
N ALA A 79 14.27 -12.82 22.03
CA ALA A 79 14.61 -12.41 20.66
C ALA A 79 13.38 -11.73 20.03
N SER A 80 13.53 -10.49 19.57
CA SER A 80 12.46 -9.77 18.86
C SER A 80 12.09 -10.52 17.58
N GLN A 81 10.84 -10.37 17.12
CA GLN A 81 10.47 -10.81 15.77
C GLN A 81 11.35 -10.14 14.70
N VAL A 82 11.89 -8.95 14.99
CA VAL A 82 12.86 -8.25 14.14
C VAL A 82 14.19 -9.01 14.07
N ASP A 83 14.72 -9.50 15.19
CA ASP A 83 15.99 -10.26 15.21
C ASP A 83 15.91 -11.50 14.31
N ALA A 84 14.79 -12.22 14.38
CA ALA A 84 14.54 -13.39 13.54
C ALA A 84 14.37 -13.06 12.05
N VAL A 85 13.97 -11.83 11.72
CA VAL A 85 13.97 -11.34 10.32
C VAL A 85 15.40 -11.01 9.91
N ASP A 86 16.14 -10.27 10.75
CA ASP A 86 17.51 -9.83 10.47
C ASP A 86 18.46 -11.00 10.17
N GLU A 87 18.38 -12.07 10.97
CA GLU A 87 19.20 -13.28 10.78
C GLU A 87 19.04 -13.91 9.39
N LYS A 88 17.87 -13.77 8.75
CA LYS A 88 17.61 -14.35 7.42
C LYS A 88 18.30 -13.59 6.29
N TYR A 89 18.47 -12.28 6.45
CA TYR A 89 18.96 -11.41 5.38
C TYR A 89 20.43 -11.02 5.54
N GLN A 90 20.91 -10.92 6.78
CA GLN A 90 22.23 -10.36 7.09
C GLN A 90 23.37 -11.06 6.34
N SER A 91 23.41 -12.39 6.33
CA SER A 91 24.47 -13.13 5.63
C SER A 91 24.42 -12.92 4.11
N ILE A 92 23.21 -12.90 3.53
CA ILE A 92 23.02 -12.75 2.07
C ILE A 92 23.52 -11.38 1.62
N VAL A 93 23.12 -10.34 2.36
CA VAL A 93 23.50 -8.96 2.06
C VAL A 93 25.00 -8.76 2.27
N SER A 94 25.58 -9.29 3.34
CA SER A 94 27.03 -9.15 3.61
C SER A 94 27.89 -9.72 2.49
N ASP A 95 27.50 -10.86 1.90
CA ASP A 95 28.24 -11.48 0.80
C ASP A 95 28.16 -10.64 -0.49
N LEU A 96 27.02 -9.99 -0.73
CA LEU A 96 26.84 -9.10 -1.89
C LEU A 96 27.57 -7.77 -1.70
N GLU A 97 27.56 -7.20 -0.49
CA GLU A 97 28.31 -5.98 -0.16
C GLU A 97 29.82 -6.21 -0.27
N ALA A 98 30.32 -7.39 0.10
CA ALA A 98 31.72 -7.75 -0.11
C ALA A 98 32.09 -7.77 -1.60
N LYS A 99 31.21 -8.27 -2.48
CA LYS A 99 31.42 -8.22 -3.93
C LYS A 99 31.49 -6.78 -4.44
N LEU A 100 30.63 -5.89 -3.96
CA LEU A 100 30.68 -4.47 -4.32
C LEU A 100 31.89 -3.72 -3.79
N ALA A 101 32.48 -4.19 -2.67
CA ALA A 101 33.74 -3.64 -2.19
C ALA A 101 34.89 -3.93 -3.16
N ASP A 102 34.86 -5.08 -3.85
CA ASP A 102 35.85 -5.47 -4.86
C ASP A 102 35.53 -4.88 -6.24
N ASP A 103 34.26 -4.87 -6.64
CA ASP A 103 33.76 -4.31 -7.90
C ASP A 103 32.50 -3.46 -7.67
N PRO A 104 32.67 -2.12 -7.48
CA PRO A 104 31.54 -1.22 -7.22
C PRO A 104 30.54 -1.11 -8.38
N ALA A 105 30.90 -1.60 -9.57
CA ALA A 105 30.06 -1.57 -10.77
C ALA A 105 29.39 -2.93 -11.05
N ASP A 106 29.47 -3.90 -10.13
CA ASP A 106 28.77 -5.18 -10.29
C ASP A 106 27.24 -4.96 -10.27
N GLU A 107 26.68 -4.82 -11.47
CA GLU A 107 25.25 -4.62 -11.72
C GLU A 107 24.38 -5.71 -11.09
N ALA A 108 24.85 -6.97 -11.08
CA ALA A 108 24.09 -8.08 -10.53
C ALA A 108 24.01 -7.98 -9.00
N SER A 109 25.11 -7.61 -8.36
CA SER A 109 25.16 -7.37 -6.91
C SER A 109 24.33 -6.15 -6.51
N LEU A 110 24.38 -5.06 -7.28
CA LEU A 110 23.54 -3.86 -7.05
C LEU A 110 22.05 -4.18 -7.15
N LEU A 111 21.64 -4.86 -8.23
CA LEU A 111 20.25 -5.28 -8.43
C LEU A 111 19.77 -6.20 -7.31
N ALA A 112 20.61 -7.16 -6.90
CA ALA A 112 20.29 -8.07 -5.81
C ALA A 112 20.16 -7.33 -4.48
N LEU A 113 21.09 -6.42 -4.16
CA LEU A 113 21.06 -5.66 -2.92
C LEU A 113 19.85 -4.74 -2.83
N GLY A 114 19.46 -4.04 -3.89
CA GLY A 114 18.22 -3.27 -3.92
C GLY A 114 17.01 -4.14 -3.54
N ARG A 115 16.87 -5.31 -4.14
CA ARG A 115 15.76 -6.25 -3.85
C ARG A 115 15.81 -6.83 -2.44
N TYR A 116 16.99 -7.24 -1.97
CA TYR A 116 17.13 -7.84 -0.64
C TYR A 116 16.92 -6.82 0.48
N TYR A 117 17.46 -5.61 0.34
CA TYR A 117 17.21 -4.55 1.30
C TYR A 117 15.74 -4.10 1.32
N PHE A 118 15.07 -4.03 0.16
CA PHE A 118 13.64 -3.79 0.11
C PHE A 118 12.87 -4.86 0.90
N ALA A 119 13.11 -6.14 0.58
CA ALA A 119 12.42 -7.25 1.22
C ALA A 119 12.69 -7.27 2.73
N TRP A 120 13.94 -7.04 3.14
CA TRP A 120 14.33 -6.97 4.54
C TRP A 120 13.59 -5.85 5.26
N GLY A 121 13.68 -4.61 4.77
CA GLY A 121 13.02 -3.46 5.38
C GLY A 121 11.50 -3.60 5.45
N ALA A 122 10.86 -4.12 4.39
CA ALA A 122 9.42 -4.38 4.38
C ALA A 122 9.01 -5.44 5.43
N ASN A 123 9.79 -6.52 5.58
CA ASN A 123 9.52 -7.54 6.59
C ASN A 123 9.70 -7.00 8.01
N VAL A 124 10.77 -6.23 8.28
CA VAL A 124 10.98 -5.55 9.58
C VAL A 124 9.82 -4.60 9.87
N SER A 125 9.42 -3.76 8.91
CA SER A 125 8.29 -2.82 9.04
C SER A 125 6.96 -3.51 9.41
N SER A 126 6.79 -4.77 9.00
CA SER A 126 5.57 -5.54 9.27
C SER A 126 5.46 -6.05 10.71
N VAL A 127 6.61 -6.30 11.35
CA VAL A 127 6.71 -6.87 12.70
C VAL A 127 7.17 -5.85 13.74
N ALA A 128 7.68 -4.69 13.31
CA ALA A 128 8.14 -3.61 14.17
C ALA A 128 7.04 -3.15 15.13
N THR A 129 7.43 -2.99 16.39
CA THR A 129 6.56 -2.57 17.50
C THR A 129 7.09 -1.34 18.23
N THR A 130 8.36 -0.99 18.03
CA THR A 130 9.02 0.17 18.63
C THR A 130 9.45 1.19 17.58
N ASP A 131 9.74 2.42 18.02
CA ASP A 131 10.27 3.47 17.15
C ASP A 131 11.65 3.11 16.61
N ASP A 132 12.50 2.45 17.41
CA ASP A 132 13.84 1.99 16.99
C ASP A 132 13.74 0.89 15.91
N GLU A 133 12.84 -0.07 16.06
CA GLU A 133 12.58 -1.10 15.04
C GLU A 133 11.99 -0.50 13.76
N THR A 134 11.16 0.54 13.90
CA THR A 134 10.63 1.29 12.75
C THR A 134 11.74 2.06 12.04
N GLN A 135 12.65 2.67 12.78
CA GLN A 135 13.80 3.36 12.21
C GLN A 135 14.74 2.38 11.49
N HIS A 136 14.99 1.20 12.07
CA HIS A 136 15.75 0.13 11.42
C HIS A 136 15.12 -0.29 10.09
N ALA A 137 13.79 -0.47 10.05
CA ALA A 137 13.09 -0.74 8.79
C ALA A 137 13.30 0.36 7.75
N ASN A 138 13.21 1.63 8.15
CA ASN A 138 13.42 2.77 7.27
C ASN A 138 14.86 2.85 6.76
N ASP A 139 15.85 2.59 7.62
CA ASP A 139 17.27 2.57 7.22
C ASP A 139 17.54 1.48 6.16
N LEU A 140 16.92 0.30 6.31
CA LEU A 140 16.99 -0.78 5.33
C LEU A 140 16.34 -0.39 3.99
N LEU A 141 15.18 0.27 4.03
CA LEU A 141 14.50 0.77 2.82
C LEU A 141 15.30 1.89 2.14
N GLY A 142 15.93 2.78 2.90
CA GLY A 142 16.85 3.79 2.37
C GLY A 142 18.05 3.16 1.65
N LYS A 143 18.59 2.05 2.18
CA LYS A 143 19.64 1.28 1.48
C LYS A 143 19.12 0.66 0.19
N SER A 144 17.89 0.12 0.16
CA SER A 144 17.27 -0.36 -1.08
C SER A 144 17.26 0.73 -2.16
N ILE A 145 16.77 1.92 -1.81
CA ILE A 145 16.71 3.07 -2.73
C ILE A 145 18.11 3.43 -3.22
N GLY A 146 19.11 3.45 -2.32
CA GLY A 146 20.49 3.77 -2.68
C GLY A 146 21.14 2.77 -3.64
N TYR A 147 20.85 1.47 -3.50
CA TYR A 147 21.35 0.46 -4.44
C TYR A 147 20.59 0.46 -5.77
N ASP A 148 19.26 0.66 -5.74
CA ASP A 148 18.45 0.85 -6.94
C ASP A 148 18.94 2.07 -7.75
N ASP A 149 19.26 3.19 -7.08
CA ASP A 149 19.82 4.40 -7.70
C ASP A 149 21.19 4.16 -8.32
N GLN A 150 22.08 3.42 -7.65
CA GLN A 150 23.38 3.05 -8.19
C GLN A 150 23.27 2.13 -9.42
N TYR A 151 22.32 1.19 -9.41
CA TYR A 151 22.04 0.34 -10.56
C TYR A 151 21.52 1.19 -11.73
N LEU A 152 20.48 2.00 -11.51
CA LEU A 152 19.86 2.84 -12.53
C LEU A 152 20.80 3.89 -13.13
N ALA A 153 21.86 4.27 -12.42
CA ALA A 153 22.90 5.16 -12.95
C ALA A 153 23.84 4.48 -13.95
N GLN A 154 23.85 3.14 -14.02
CA GLN A 154 24.76 2.35 -14.86
C GLN A 154 24.07 1.75 -16.08
N VAL A 155 22.76 1.52 -16.01
CA VAL A 155 22.01 0.89 -17.09
C VAL A 155 21.27 1.91 -17.97
N ASP A 156 21.47 1.80 -19.29
CA ASP A 156 20.78 2.61 -20.29
C ASP A 156 19.42 2.00 -20.71
N SER A 157 19.12 0.76 -20.32
CA SER A 157 17.92 0.02 -20.73
C SER A 157 16.71 0.28 -19.85
N ASP A 158 15.51 0.00 -20.39
CA ASP A 158 14.27 0.01 -19.59
C ASP A 158 14.42 -0.88 -18.36
N SER A 159 14.31 -0.26 -17.19
CA SER A 159 14.52 -0.84 -15.87
C SER A 159 13.27 -0.69 -15.02
N GLY A 160 12.09 -0.87 -15.63
CA GLY A 160 10.79 -0.74 -14.99
C GLY A 160 10.68 -1.48 -13.65
N ALA A 161 11.23 -2.68 -13.55
CA ALA A 161 11.21 -3.46 -12.30
C ALA A 161 11.97 -2.79 -11.15
N VAL A 162 13.14 -2.21 -11.44
CA VAL A 162 13.96 -1.50 -10.44
C VAL A 162 13.31 -0.18 -10.06
N ARG A 163 12.74 0.54 -11.03
CA ARG A 163 11.98 1.78 -10.77
C ARG A 163 10.74 1.53 -9.91
N VAL A 164 10.05 0.41 -10.11
CA VAL A 164 8.96 -0.04 -9.24
C VAL A 164 9.47 -0.39 -7.84
N ASN A 165 10.55 -1.18 -7.72
CA ASN A 165 11.14 -1.53 -6.42
C ASN A 165 11.48 -0.28 -5.61
N ARG A 166 12.18 0.67 -6.24
CA ARG A 166 12.54 1.95 -5.65
C ARG A 166 11.33 2.76 -5.20
N ALA A 167 10.28 2.85 -6.02
CA ALA A 167 9.06 3.57 -5.67
C ALA A 167 8.33 2.91 -4.49
N LEU A 168 8.30 1.58 -4.44
CA LEU A 168 7.76 0.86 -3.28
C LEU A 168 8.61 1.09 -2.03
N ALA A 169 9.94 1.09 -2.14
CA ALA A 169 10.81 1.39 -1.02
C ALA A 169 10.51 2.79 -0.44
N GLN A 170 10.35 3.82 -1.29
CA GLN A 170 9.95 5.17 -0.88
C GLN A 170 8.58 5.16 -0.17
N TYR A 171 7.62 4.41 -0.69
CA TYR A 171 6.31 4.29 -0.07
C TYR A 171 6.38 3.70 1.35
N TYR A 172 7.13 2.63 1.52
CA TYR A 172 7.29 1.96 2.82
C TYR A 172 8.12 2.76 3.81
N GLU A 173 9.08 3.56 3.33
CA GLU A 173 9.86 4.51 4.14
C GLU A 173 9.00 5.69 4.63
N GLY A 174 7.78 5.85 4.09
CA GLY A 174 6.83 6.89 4.49
C GLY A 174 6.77 8.09 3.56
N ASP A 175 7.29 7.97 2.33
CA ASP A 175 7.16 8.97 1.26
C ASP A 175 6.24 8.49 0.12
N PRO A 176 4.91 8.43 0.36
CA PRO A 176 3.96 8.04 -0.67
C PRO A 176 3.86 9.05 -1.82
N THR A 177 4.25 10.31 -1.61
CA THR A 177 4.14 11.35 -2.64
C THR A 177 5.19 11.14 -3.73
N SER A 178 6.45 10.89 -3.33
CA SER A 178 7.50 10.56 -4.29
C SER A 178 7.23 9.23 -4.99
N ALA A 179 6.73 8.23 -4.26
CA ALA A 179 6.38 6.92 -4.82
C ALA A 179 5.33 7.02 -5.94
N VAL A 180 4.24 7.76 -5.70
CA VAL A 180 3.20 8.01 -6.73
C VAL A 180 3.79 8.75 -7.92
N THR A 181 4.56 9.81 -7.68
CA THR A 181 5.18 10.60 -8.75
C THR A 181 6.07 9.73 -9.63
N ALA A 182 6.90 8.88 -9.03
CA ALA A 182 7.78 7.96 -9.74
C ALA A 182 7.01 6.94 -10.58
N LEU A 183 5.93 6.35 -10.04
CA LEU A 183 5.10 5.41 -10.80
C LEU A 183 4.28 6.09 -11.91
N GLU A 184 3.80 7.32 -11.69
CA GLU A 184 3.16 8.10 -12.75
C GLU A 184 4.14 8.46 -13.88
N GLU A 185 5.40 8.78 -13.56
CA GLU A 185 6.43 9.00 -14.58
C GLU A 185 6.76 7.71 -15.33
N LEU A 186 6.86 6.58 -14.63
CA LEU A 186 7.10 5.28 -15.25
C LEU A 186 5.97 4.87 -16.18
N THR A 187 4.71 5.02 -15.76
CA THR A 187 3.53 4.74 -16.60
C THR A 187 3.39 5.67 -17.80
N ARG A 188 3.98 6.88 -17.77
CA ARG A 188 4.05 7.77 -18.94
C ARG A 188 5.19 7.40 -19.90
N SER A 189 6.32 6.92 -19.39
CA SER A 189 7.51 6.61 -20.17
C SER A 189 7.51 5.19 -20.74
N SER A 190 7.01 4.22 -19.99
CA SER A 190 6.80 2.82 -20.35
C SER A 190 5.34 2.44 -20.11
N PRO A 191 4.40 2.89 -20.98
CA PRO A 191 2.97 2.72 -20.75
C PRO A 191 2.50 1.26 -20.79
N ASP A 192 3.25 0.37 -21.42
CA ASP A 192 3.00 -1.08 -21.49
C ASP A 192 3.57 -1.84 -20.29
N TYR A 193 4.30 -1.19 -19.38
CA TYR A 193 4.83 -1.84 -18.19
C TYR A 193 3.73 -2.02 -17.12
N ALA A 194 2.97 -3.10 -17.25
CA ALA A 194 1.75 -3.38 -16.46
C ALA A 194 1.95 -3.34 -14.93
N LEU A 195 3.12 -3.77 -14.43
CA LEU A 195 3.43 -3.73 -13.01
C LEU A 195 3.45 -2.31 -12.44
N ALA A 196 3.84 -1.29 -13.23
CA ALA A 196 3.77 0.09 -12.76
C ALA A 196 2.32 0.55 -12.55
N TRP A 197 1.40 0.14 -13.44
CA TRP A 197 -0.02 0.43 -13.30
C TRP A 197 -0.64 -0.27 -12.09
N ALA A 198 -0.32 -1.55 -11.86
CA ALA A 198 -0.79 -2.30 -10.70
C ALA A 198 -0.34 -1.63 -9.39
N ASN A 199 0.93 -1.26 -9.29
CA ASN A 199 1.46 -0.60 -8.10
C ASN A 199 0.91 0.83 -7.94
N LEU A 200 0.72 1.57 -9.04
CA LEU A 200 0.10 2.91 -8.98
C LEU A 200 -1.35 2.83 -8.46
N GLY A 201 -2.11 1.83 -8.91
CA GLY A 201 -3.47 1.57 -8.41
C GLY A 201 -3.48 1.31 -6.92
N MET A 202 -2.54 0.50 -6.43
CA MET A 202 -2.36 0.22 -5.01
C MET A 202 -2.03 1.48 -4.20
N LEU A 203 -1.14 2.33 -4.70
CA LEU A 203 -0.81 3.59 -4.03
C LEU A 203 -2.02 4.53 -3.99
N TYR A 204 -2.80 4.64 -5.07
CA TYR A 204 -4.02 5.43 -5.09
C TYR A 204 -5.11 4.87 -4.17
N GLU A 205 -5.25 3.55 -4.10
CA GLU A 205 -6.19 2.91 -3.17
C GLU A 205 -5.81 3.22 -1.73
N SER A 206 -4.51 3.19 -1.42
CA SER A 206 -4.00 3.49 -0.09
C SER A 206 -4.25 4.94 0.35
N GLN A 207 -4.38 5.87 -0.61
CA GLN A 207 -4.77 7.26 -0.39
C GLN A 207 -6.29 7.47 -0.34
N GLY A 208 -7.09 6.40 -0.51
CA GLY A 208 -8.56 6.48 -0.56
C GLY A 208 -9.12 7.02 -1.87
N THR A 209 -8.29 7.12 -2.93
CA THR A 209 -8.69 7.63 -4.25
C THR A 209 -9.18 6.49 -5.16
N SER A 210 -10.27 5.83 -4.76
CA SER A 210 -10.77 4.60 -5.40
C SER A 210 -11.01 4.71 -6.91
N THR A 211 -11.44 5.87 -7.43
CA THR A 211 -11.61 6.08 -8.88
C THR A 211 -10.28 6.04 -9.64
N GLN A 212 -9.24 6.67 -9.09
CA GLN A 212 -7.90 6.63 -9.70
C GLN A 212 -7.27 5.25 -9.58
N ALA A 213 -7.49 4.58 -8.45
CA ALA A 213 -7.07 3.19 -8.24
C ALA A 213 -7.67 2.27 -9.30
N ALA A 214 -9.00 2.31 -9.48
CA ALA A 214 -9.69 1.49 -10.48
C ALA A 214 -9.18 1.76 -11.91
N ALA A 215 -8.97 3.02 -12.28
CA ALA A 215 -8.44 3.36 -13.60
C ALA A 215 -7.02 2.78 -13.82
N ALA A 216 -6.16 2.84 -12.82
CA ALA A 216 -4.81 2.28 -12.89
C ALA A 216 -4.85 0.73 -12.95
N TYR A 217 -5.69 0.07 -12.15
CA TYR A 217 -5.86 -1.38 -12.23
C TYR A 217 -6.41 -1.86 -13.57
N GLN A 218 -7.34 -1.13 -14.17
CA GLN A 218 -7.82 -1.42 -15.53
C GLN A 218 -6.69 -1.38 -16.55
N LYS A 219 -5.76 -0.42 -16.41
CA LYS A 219 -4.55 -0.38 -17.25
C LYS A 219 -3.62 -1.55 -17.00
N ALA A 220 -3.44 -1.99 -15.75
CA ALA A 220 -2.66 -3.19 -15.46
C ALA A 220 -3.21 -4.43 -16.18
N VAL A 221 -4.54 -4.60 -16.17
CA VAL A 221 -5.24 -5.67 -16.90
C VAL A 221 -5.09 -5.55 -18.42
N GLU A 222 -5.15 -4.33 -18.95
CA GLU A 222 -5.00 -4.06 -20.39
C GLU A 222 -3.59 -4.38 -20.90
N TYR A 223 -2.56 -4.06 -20.11
CA TYR A 223 -1.16 -4.20 -20.52
C TYR A 223 -0.51 -5.54 -20.14
N ASP A 224 -1.20 -6.40 -19.37
CA ASP A 224 -0.78 -7.78 -19.08
C ASP A 224 -1.87 -8.80 -19.47
N PRO A 225 -2.26 -8.88 -20.75
CA PRO A 225 -3.41 -9.69 -21.18
C PRO A 225 -3.25 -11.18 -20.87
N ASP A 226 -2.02 -11.67 -20.89
CA ASP A 226 -1.64 -13.07 -20.66
C ASP A 226 -1.22 -13.36 -19.20
N ASP A 227 -1.30 -12.35 -18.32
CA ASP A 227 -0.92 -12.43 -16.90
C ASP A 227 0.52 -12.92 -16.68
N GLU A 228 1.44 -12.56 -17.58
CA GLU A 228 2.86 -12.94 -17.51
C GLU A 228 3.52 -12.44 -16.22
N TYR A 229 3.09 -11.25 -15.78
CA TYR A 229 3.61 -10.59 -14.60
C TYR A 229 2.60 -10.55 -13.45
N GLY A 230 1.53 -11.36 -13.49
CA GLY A 230 0.50 -11.38 -12.44
C GLY A 230 -0.25 -10.05 -12.25
N ALA A 231 0.00 -9.05 -13.10
CA ALA A 231 -0.52 -7.70 -12.94
C ALA A 231 -2.03 -7.66 -13.26
N LYS A 232 -2.45 -8.51 -14.19
CA LYS A 232 -3.86 -8.69 -14.54
C LYS A 232 -4.62 -9.36 -13.42
N SER A 233 -4.17 -10.50 -12.92
CA SER A 233 -4.86 -11.20 -11.82
C SER A 233 -4.99 -10.32 -10.58
N TYR A 234 -3.93 -9.57 -10.27
CA TYR A 234 -3.97 -8.59 -9.18
C TYR A 234 -4.95 -7.44 -9.46
N GLY A 235 -4.89 -6.85 -10.66
CA GLY A 235 -5.80 -5.76 -11.05
C GLY A 235 -7.27 -6.18 -10.99
N GLU A 236 -7.61 -7.37 -11.47
CA GLU A 236 -8.97 -7.93 -11.44
C GLU A 236 -9.48 -8.16 -9.99
N ASP A 237 -8.62 -8.69 -9.11
CA ASP A 237 -8.95 -8.87 -7.69
C ASP A 237 -9.25 -7.52 -7.02
N ARG A 238 -8.36 -6.52 -7.23
CA ARG A 238 -8.53 -5.19 -6.64
C ARG A 238 -9.75 -4.46 -7.20
N LEU A 239 -10.02 -4.57 -8.50
CA LEU A 239 -11.23 -4.01 -9.11
C LEU A 239 -12.50 -4.60 -8.50
N SER A 240 -12.54 -5.92 -8.37
CA SER A 240 -13.66 -6.63 -7.73
C SER A 240 -13.88 -6.18 -6.28
N ALA A 241 -12.79 -6.00 -5.53
CA ALA A 241 -12.87 -5.50 -4.15
C ALA A 241 -13.41 -4.05 -4.07
N LEU A 242 -12.98 -3.17 -4.99
CA LEU A 242 -13.46 -1.79 -5.06
C LEU A 242 -14.95 -1.74 -5.40
N GLU A 243 -15.42 -2.55 -6.36
CA GLU A 243 -16.84 -2.63 -6.73
C GLU A 243 -17.72 -3.17 -5.59
N ALA A 244 -17.26 -4.20 -4.88
CA ALA A 244 -17.95 -4.74 -3.72
C ALA A 244 -18.08 -3.68 -2.61
N SER A 245 -17.01 -2.91 -2.37
CA SER A 245 -17.01 -1.84 -1.38
C SER A 245 -18.01 -0.73 -1.75
N ALA A 246 -18.08 -0.32 -3.02
CA ALA A 246 -19.01 0.69 -3.51
C ALA A 246 -20.48 0.24 -3.40
N SER A 247 -20.75 -1.02 -3.74
CA SER A 247 -22.10 -1.61 -3.64
C SER A 247 -22.58 -1.69 -2.19
N SER A 248 -21.68 -2.08 -1.27
CA SER A 248 -22.00 -2.11 0.16
C SER A 248 -22.34 -0.73 0.71
N ALA A 249 -21.61 0.32 0.29
CA ALA A 249 -21.86 1.69 0.69
C ALA A 249 -23.24 2.19 0.22
N SER A 250 -23.61 1.93 -1.04
CA SER A 250 -24.92 2.33 -1.59
C SER A 250 -26.10 1.66 -0.87
N SER A 251 -25.98 0.37 -0.52
CA SER A 251 -27.05 -0.34 0.19
C SER A 251 -27.29 0.19 1.62
N SER A 252 -26.24 0.68 2.27
CA SER A 252 -26.33 1.25 3.62
C SER A 252 -26.97 2.64 3.66
N SER A 253 -26.82 3.43 2.59
CA SER A 253 -27.45 4.75 2.48
C SER A 253 -28.95 4.66 2.22
N ASP A 254 -29.41 3.67 1.45
CA ASP A 254 -30.84 3.52 1.13
C ASP A 254 -31.66 3.06 2.35
N SER A 255 -31.12 2.14 3.16
CA SER A 255 -31.80 1.66 4.37
C SER A 255 -31.89 2.70 5.50
N SER A 256 -31.09 3.75 5.45
CA SER A 256 -31.12 4.85 6.42
C SER A 256 -32.17 5.92 6.07
N SER A 257 -32.69 5.91 4.85
CA SER A 257 -33.71 6.85 4.38
C SER A 257 -35.16 6.41 4.65
N SER A 258 -35.39 5.13 5.00
CA SER A 258 -36.73 4.53 5.12
C SER A 258 -37.34 4.55 6.53
N THR A 259 -36.71 5.15 7.53
CA THR A 259 -37.20 5.17 8.94
C THR A 259 -37.81 6.48 9.41
N SER A 260 -38.04 7.47 8.53
CA SER A 260 -38.51 8.81 8.92
C SER A 260 -39.85 9.21 8.29
N THR A 261 -40.84 8.31 8.23
CA THR A 261 -42.24 8.71 8.04
C THR A 261 -43.20 7.83 8.81
N THR A 262 -43.66 8.33 9.96
CA THR A 262 -45.01 8.20 10.60
C THR A 262 -44.79 8.40 12.09
N SER A 263 -45.17 9.55 12.67
CA SER A 263 -46.48 9.67 13.29
C SER A 263 -46.72 11.13 13.68
N SER A 264 -47.63 11.80 12.97
CA SER A 264 -48.28 13.03 13.44
C SER A 264 -49.79 12.79 13.44
N THR A 265 -50.33 12.31 14.55
CA THR A 265 -51.78 12.46 14.83
C THR A 265 -51.98 12.72 16.31
N SER A 266 -52.50 13.92 16.55
CA SER A 266 -52.95 14.55 17.79
C SER A 266 -53.98 13.73 18.55
N ALA A 267 -53.81 13.67 19.87
CA ALA A 267 -54.79 13.15 20.81
C ALA A 267 -55.61 14.31 21.43
N THR A 268 -56.94 14.23 21.36
CA THR A 268 -57.87 14.78 22.37
C THR A 268 -59.30 14.19 22.21
N GLY A 269 -59.88 13.75 23.33
CA GLY A 269 -61.34 13.60 23.58
C GLY A 269 -61.95 12.23 23.23
N SER A 270 -62.12 11.30 24.18
CA SER A 270 -63.20 11.22 25.19
C SER A 270 -64.59 10.89 24.64
N GLY A 271 -65.10 9.70 24.95
CA GLY A 271 -66.55 9.47 25.10
C GLY A 271 -67.13 8.20 24.48
N ALA A 272 -67.78 7.41 25.35
CA ALA A 272 -68.96 6.57 25.11
C ALA A 272 -68.82 5.09 24.70
N ALA A 273 -69.29 4.28 25.64
CA ALA A 273 -69.69 2.89 25.58
C ALA A 273 -70.76 2.59 24.52
N GLY A 274 -70.79 1.34 24.03
CA GLY A 274 -71.92 0.83 23.25
C GLY A 274 -71.70 -0.51 22.54
N LEU A 275 -71.93 -1.60 23.29
CA LEU A 275 -72.74 -2.79 22.92
C LEU A 275 -72.37 -3.73 21.74
N SER A 276 -72.60 -5.02 22.06
CA SER A 276 -73.05 -6.17 21.24
C SER A 276 -72.09 -6.90 20.28
N SER A 277 -71.65 -8.09 20.75
CA SER A 277 -71.85 -9.43 20.16
C SER A 277 -71.93 -9.60 18.64
N ASP A 278 -71.05 -10.44 18.06
CA ASP A 278 -71.38 -11.78 17.52
C ASP A 278 -70.15 -12.39 16.79
N LEU A 279 -69.70 -13.57 17.22
CA LEU A 279 -69.83 -14.87 16.53
C LEU A 279 -69.07 -15.02 15.20
N SER A 280 -68.01 -15.83 15.30
CA SER A 280 -67.78 -17.04 14.50
C SER A 280 -67.59 -16.97 12.98
N ASN A 281 -66.47 -17.59 12.57
CA ASN A 281 -66.35 -18.51 11.44
C ASN A 281 -66.10 -17.89 10.04
N LEU A 282 -64.92 -18.12 9.46
CA LEU A 282 -64.69 -19.22 8.51
C LEU A 282 -63.31 -19.13 7.86
N SER A 283 -62.60 -20.24 7.91
CA SER A 283 -61.55 -20.65 7.00
C SER A 283 -62.05 -20.76 5.55
N GLY A 284 -61.21 -20.36 4.58
CA GLY A 284 -61.29 -20.71 3.16
C GLY A 284 -60.34 -19.81 2.35
N THR A 285 -59.15 -20.25 1.95
CA THR A 285 -58.80 -20.99 0.70
C THR A 285 -59.30 -20.38 -0.60
N GLY A 286 -58.35 -20.10 -1.51
CA GLY A 286 -58.53 -19.78 -2.93
C GLY A 286 -57.66 -18.58 -3.30
N LEU A 287 -56.70 -18.63 -4.22
CA LEU A 287 -56.25 -19.61 -5.22
C LEU A 287 -54.75 -19.40 -5.44
#